data_AF-A0A536KMF6-F1
#
_entry.id   AF-A0A536KMF6-F1
#
_cell.length_a   1.000
_cell.length_b   1.000
_cell.length_c   1.000
_cell.angle_alpha   90.00
_cell.angle_beta   90.00
_cell.angle_gamma   90.00
#
_symmetry.space_group_name_H-M   'P 1'
#
loop_
_entity.id
_entity.type
_entity.pdbx_description
1 polymer ?
#
loop_
_entity_poly.entity_id
_entity_poly.type
_entity_poly.pdbx_seq_one_letter_code
_entity_poly.pdbx_strand_id
1 'polypeptide(L)'
;MGRGTARGDGARDRGWARGSDTGLARGGGWVTPTEALREKLDVSIFADELFGENCFLIRRRDTTAALVVDPGLQVDRVERQLRQEGLSLERIMVTHGHIDHVAGVPALHEETGAPIAMHAEDLAILDWDQFAGLPFVPRGFAPFSIDLALGHGMDISFQDLRVRVLHTPGHTEGSVCFLFGLDCFAGDTLFQRGIGRTDLPGGDMSKIVFSIRHVLYTLPPKTVVFPGHGPRTTIEEEMLLNPFVPAG
;
A
#
# COMPACT_ATOMS: atom_id res chain seq x y z
N MET A 1 36.39 42.16 -33.43
CA MET A 1 35.60 42.64 -32.26
C MET A 1 34.45 43.48 -32.80
N GLY A 2 33.22 43.01 -32.58
CA GLY A 2 32.02 43.37 -33.34
C GLY A 2 31.42 44.74 -33.02
N ARG A 3 30.73 45.27 -34.02
CA ARG A 3 29.83 46.44 -33.99
C ARG A 3 28.44 46.01 -33.48
N GLY A 4 27.67 46.94 -32.90
CA GLY A 4 26.23 46.78 -32.70
C GLY A 4 25.62 47.91 -31.86
N THR A 5 24.76 48.71 -32.48
CA THR A 5 24.14 49.96 -32.00
C THR A 5 22.65 49.81 -31.69
N ALA A 6 22.12 50.75 -30.89
CA ALA A 6 20.75 51.32 -30.89
C ALA A 6 19.59 50.46 -30.32
N ARG A 7 18.89 50.88 -29.24
CA ARG A 7 17.80 51.90 -29.05
C ARG A 7 16.38 51.38 -29.36
N GLY A 8 15.43 51.78 -28.50
CA GLY A 8 13.97 51.86 -28.74
C GLY A 8 13.17 51.32 -27.55
N ASP A 9 12.72 52.14 -26.58
CA ASP A 9 11.51 52.99 -26.54
C ASP A 9 10.16 52.25 -26.58
N GLY A 10 9.25 52.59 -25.66
CA GLY A 10 7.81 52.41 -25.92
C GLY A 10 6.91 52.19 -24.69
N ALA A 11 6.45 53.29 -24.11
CA ALA A 11 5.45 53.36 -23.03
C ALA A 11 4.05 52.80 -23.38
N ARG A 12 3.27 52.45 -22.33
CA ARG A 12 1.91 52.97 -21.99
C ARG A 12 1.30 52.05 -20.90
N ASP A 13 1.00 52.44 -19.66
CA ASP A 13 0.19 53.54 -19.09
C ASP A 13 -1.26 53.10 -18.74
N ARG A 14 -1.63 53.32 -17.46
CA ARG A 14 -2.98 53.28 -16.81
C ARG A 14 -3.61 51.91 -16.55
N GLY A 15 -4.21 51.60 -15.40
CA GLY A 15 -4.55 52.36 -14.20
C GLY A 15 -5.78 51.72 -13.51
N TRP A 16 -5.91 51.92 -12.19
CA TRP A 16 -7.14 51.76 -11.36
C TRP A 16 -7.67 50.32 -11.16
N ALA A 17 -8.25 49.91 -10.03
CA ALA A 17 -8.49 50.48 -8.71
C ALA A 17 -8.89 49.32 -7.76
N ARG A 18 -8.94 49.65 -6.47
CA ARG A 18 -9.36 48.82 -5.33
C ARG A 18 -10.74 48.17 -5.53
N GLY A 19 -10.91 46.99 -4.96
CA GLY A 19 -12.21 46.34 -4.75
C GLY A 19 -12.08 45.19 -3.76
N SER A 20 -12.24 45.50 -2.49
CA SER A 20 -12.58 44.54 -1.44
C SER A 20 -13.94 43.91 -1.77
N ASP A 21 -14.05 42.58 -1.72
CA ASP A 21 -15.33 41.99 -1.33
C ASP A 21 -15.15 40.72 -0.52
N THR A 22 -15.90 40.74 0.56
CA THR A 22 -16.03 39.81 1.67
C THR A 22 -16.81 38.58 1.26
N GLY A 23 -16.15 37.41 1.27
CA GLY A 23 -16.80 36.11 1.21
C GLY A 23 -16.55 35.34 2.50
N LEU A 24 -17.50 35.45 3.42
CA LEU A 24 -17.50 34.83 4.75
C LEU A 24 -17.13 33.33 4.73
N ALA A 25 -16.17 33.00 5.59
CA ALA A 25 -15.90 31.64 6.03
C ALA A 25 -17.18 30.96 6.54
N ARG A 26 -17.49 29.80 5.97
CA ARG A 26 -18.32 28.77 6.61
C ARG A 26 -17.45 27.53 6.77
N GLY A 27 -17.38 27.03 7.99
CA GLY A 27 -16.44 26.01 8.44
C GLY A 27 -16.41 24.76 7.56
N GLY A 28 -15.27 24.55 6.93
CA GLY A 28 -14.80 23.28 6.39
C GLY A 28 -13.29 23.29 6.57
N GLY A 29 -12.74 22.34 7.32
CA GLY A 29 -11.29 22.20 7.42
C GLY A 29 -10.71 22.05 6.01
N TRP A 30 -9.57 22.69 5.74
CA TRP A 30 -8.85 22.47 4.49
C TRP A 30 -8.38 21.02 4.46
N VAL A 31 -9.09 20.17 3.72
CA VAL A 31 -8.69 18.77 3.46
C VAL A 31 -7.43 18.80 2.61
N THR A 32 -6.34 18.18 3.06
CA THR A 32 -5.13 18.12 2.23
C THR A 32 -5.37 17.23 1.00
N PRO A 33 -4.63 17.41 -0.11
CA PRO A 33 -4.76 16.52 -1.27
C PRO A 33 -4.62 15.03 -0.92
N THR A 34 -3.83 14.72 0.11
CA THR A 34 -3.63 13.37 0.65
C THR A 34 -4.84 12.84 1.42
N GLU A 35 -5.55 13.70 2.17
CA GLU A 35 -6.79 13.33 2.85
C GLU A 35 -7.95 13.16 1.87
N ALA A 36 -8.01 14.01 0.84
CA ALA A 36 -9.00 13.91 -0.24
C ALA A 36 -8.84 12.61 -1.05
N LEU A 37 -7.68 11.96 -1.01
CA LEU A 37 -7.46 10.65 -1.62
C LEU A 37 -8.28 9.54 -0.94
N ARG A 38 -8.47 9.60 0.38
CA ARG A 38 -9.26 8.59 1.09
C ARG A 38 -10.71 8.60 0.64
N GLU A 39 -11.25 9.78 0.39
CA GLU A 39 -12.61 9.94 -0.12
C GLU A 39 -12.78 9.35 -1.53
N LYS A 40 -11.68 9.14 -2.26
CA LYS A 40 -11.66 8.54 -3.60
C LYS A 40 -11.60 7.02 -3.60
N LEU A 41 -11.38 6.38 -2.45
CA LEU A 41 -11.20 4.94 -2.32
C LEU A 41 -12.30 4.31 -1.45
N ASP A 42 -12.65 3.07 -1.76
CA ASP A 42 -13.44 2.19 -0.90
C ASP A 42 -12.63 0.92 -0.64
N VAL A 43 -12.51 0.53 0.63
CA VAL A 43 -11.66 -0.59 1.05
C VAL A 43 -12.52 -1.65 1.68
N SER A 44 -12.61 -2.82 1.04
CA SER A 44 -13.21 -4.02 1.61
C SER A 44 -12.12 -4.89 2.23
N ILE A 45 -12.37 -5.37 3.44
CA ILE A 45 -11.43 -6.21 4.20
C ILE A 45 -12.01 -7.61 4.34
N PHE A 46 -11.22 -8.61 3.96
CA PHE A 46 -11.58 -10.00 4.10
C PHE A 46 -10.58 -10.67 5.02
N ALA A 47 -10.98 -10.95 6.26
CA ALA A 47 -10.18 -11.80 7.15
C ALA A 47 -10.42 -13.28 6.83
N ASP A 48 -9.35 -14.08 6.72
CA ASP A 48 -9.45 -15.54 6.65
C ASP A 48 -9.68 -16.16 8.05
N GLU A 49 -10.23 -17.38 8.12
CA GLU A 49 -10.59 -18.03 9.40
C GLU A 49 -9.42 -18.78 10.05
N LEU A 50 -8.40 -19.15 9.28
CA LEU A 50 -7.31 -20.02 9.72
C LEU A 50 -6.16 -19.23 10.32
N PHE A 51 -5.75 -18.15 9.66
CA PHE A 51 -4.64 -17.27 10.08
C PHE A 51 -5.12 -15.91 10.60
N GLY A 52 -6.32 -15.48 10.21
CA GLY A 52 -6.79 -14.13 10.51
C GLY A 52 -6.07 -13.07 9.68
N GLU A 53 -5.56 -13.45 8.51
CA GLU A 53 -4.93 -12.61 7.50
C GLU A 53 -5.99 -11.72 6.82
N ASN A 54 -5.66 -10.44 6.65
CA ASN A 54 -6.49 -9.41 6.08
C ASN A 54 -6.11 -9.14 4.62
N CYS A 55 -6.90 -9.68 3.70
CA CYS A 55 -6.88 -9.28 2.31
C CYS A 55 -7.67 -7.97 2.11
N PHE A 56 -7.14 -7.07 1.29
CA PHE A 56 -7.77 -5.78 0.99
C PHE A 56 -8.14 -5.66 -0.49
N LEU A 57 -9.43 -5.48 -0.79
CA LEU A 57 -9.89 -5.04 -2.10
C LEU A 57 -10.11 -3.53 -2.07
N ILE A 58 -9.30 -2.81 -2.84
CA ILE A 58 -9.27 -1.34 -2.90
C ILE A 58 -9.91 -0.90 -4.20
N ARG A 59 -11.13 -0.38 -4.12
CA ARG A 59 -11.90 0.12 -5.25
C ARG A 59 -11.71 1.62 -5.40
N ARG A 60 -11.52 2.10 -6.64
CA ARG A 60 -11.62 3.52 -6.95
C ARG A 60 -13.09 3.91 -7.03
N ARG A 61 -13.52 4.86 -6.21
CA ARG A 61 -14.88 5.42 -6.30
C ARG A 61 -15.10 6.02 -7.68
N ASP A 62 -16.32 5.88 -8.18
CA ASP A 62 -16.79 6.36 -9.49
C ASP A 62 -16.21 5.65 -10.72
N THR A 63 -15.43 4.58 -10.54
CA THR A 63 -15.00 3.69 -11.63
C THR A 63 -15.27 2.23 -11.27
N THR A 64 -14.95 1.32 -12.20
CA THR A 64 -14.92 -0.13 -11.96
C THR A 64 -13.52 -0.61 -11.55
N ALA A 65 -12.52 0.26 -11.53
CA ALA A 65 -11.14 -0.13 -11.28
C ALA A 65 -10.91 -0.53 -9.82
N ALA A 66 -10.21 -1.64 -9.63
CA ALA A 66 -9.83 -2.14 -8.32
C ALA A 66 -8.37 -2.63 -8.29
N LEU A 67 -7.81 -2.62 -7.09
CA LEU A 67 -6.56 -3.32 -6.74
C LEU A 67 -6.88 -4.31 -5.63
N VAL A 68 -6.09 -5.38 -5.55
CA VAL A 68 -6.10 -6.26 -4.37
C VAL A 68 -4.72 -6.26 -3.72
N VAL A 69 -4.71 -6.26 -2.39
CA VAL A 69 -3.52 -6.50 -1.58
C VAL A 69 -3.69 -7.82 -0.86
N ASP A 70 -2.68 -8.69 -0.99
CA ASP A 70 -2.55 -9.98 -0.30
C ASP A 70 -3.79 -10.89 -0.45
N PRO A 71 -4.16 -11.33 -1.68
CA PRO A 71 -5.23 -12.30 -1.85
C PRO A 71 -4.78 -13.69 -1.37
N GLY A 72 -5.03 -13.93 -0.09
CA GLY A 72 -4.79 -15.18 0.62
C GLY A 72 -5.84 -16.27 0.40
N LEU A 73 -6.12 -17.02 1.48
CA LEU A 73 -7.10 -18.12 1.52
C LEU A 73 -8.56 -17.71 1.28
N GLN A 74 -8.85 -16.42 1.42
CA GLN A 74 -10.15 -15.80 1.28
C GLN A 74 -10.43 -15.27 -0.13
N VAL A 75 -9.59 -15.63 -1.11
CA VAL A 75 -9.69 -15.18 -2.52
C VAL A 75 -11.08 -15.37 -3.13
N ASP A 76 -11.80 -16.45 -2.80
CA ASP A 76 -13.17 -16.67 -3.29
C ASP A 76 -14.12 -15.51 -2.95
N ARG A 77 -13.90 -14.85 -1.80
CA ARG A 77 -14.70 -13.67 -1.40
C ARG A 77 -14.35 -12.45 -2.25
N VAL A 78 -13.08 -12.27 -2.56
CA VAL A 78 -12.58 -11.21 -3.45
C VAL A 78 -13.19 -11.40 -4.84
N GLU A 79 -13.09 -12.59 -5.42
CA GLU A 79 -13.67 -12.89 -6.73
C GLU A 79 -15.18 -12.68 -6.77
N ARG A 80 -15.90 -13.12 -5.73
CA ARG A 80 -17.34 -12.88 -5.64
C ARG A 80 -17.67 -11.40 -5.66
N GLN A 81 -16.95 -10.58 -4.91
CA GLN A 81 -17.19 -9.14 -4.90
C GLN A 81 -16.84 -8.49 -6.24
N LEU A 82 -15.71 -8.88 -6.86
CA LEU A 82 -15.34 -8.42 -8.21
C LEU A 82 -16.46 -8.70 -9.22
N ARG A 83 -17.00 -9.93 -9.24
CA ARG A 83 -18.10 -10.32 -10.14
C ARG A 83 -19.41 -9.60 -9.83
N GLN A 84 -19.80 -9.50 -8.56
CA GLN A 84 -21.07 -8.90 -8.14
C GLN A 84 -21.13 -7.40 -8.43
N GLU A 85 -20.01 -6.70 -8.24
CA GLU A 85 -19.92 -5.26 -8.46
C GLU A 85 -19.46 -4.87 -9.88
N GLY A 86 -19.10 -5.85 -10.72
CA GLY A 86 -18.59 -5.61 -12.06
C GLY A 86 -17.26 -4.86 -12.07
N LEU A 87 -16.38 -5.15 -11.11
CA LEU A 87 -15.07 -4.50 -10.98
C LEU A 87 -14.04 -5.14 -11.90
N SER A 88 -13.12 -4.32 -12.40
CA SER A 88 -11.95 -4.72 -13.17
C SER A 88 -10.71 -4.62 -12.28
N LEU A 89 -10.08 -5.76 -12.03
CA LEU A 89 -8.86 -5.84 -11.23
C LEU A 89 -7.65 -5.40 -12.08
N GLU A 90 -7.00 -4.31 -11.70
CA GLU A 90 -5.84 -3.78 -12.44
C GLU A 90 -4.52 -4.37 -11.99
N ARG A 91 -4.45 -4.90 -10.77
CA ARG A 91 -3.22 -5.45 -10.19
C ARG A 91 -3.50 -6.29 -8.95
N ILE A 92 -2.71 -7.34 -8.80
CA ILE A 92 -2.53 -8.09 -7.57
C ILE A 92 -1.23 -7.60 -6.93
N MET A 93 -1.32 -7.04 -5.73
CA MET A 93 -0.17 -6.52 -5.00
C MET A 93 0.09 -7.39 -3.77
N VAL A 94 1.35 -7.80 -3.59
CA VAL A 94 1.75 -8.70 -2.52
C VAL A 94 2.74 -7.99 -1.62
N THR A 95 2.43 -7.91 -0.32
CA THR A 95 3.31 -7.32 0.69
C THR A 95 4.51 -8.22 0.96
N HIS A 96 4.30 -9.53 1.06
CA HIS A 96 5.36 -10.52 1.29
C HIS A 96 4.92 -11.95 0.92
N GLY A 97 5.89 -12.87 0.84
CA GLY A 97 5.70 -14.22 0.28
C GLY A 97 5.12 -15.30 1.19
N HIS A 98 4.57 -14.96 2.37
CA HIS A 98 3.97 -15.97 3.25
C HIS A 98 2.62 -16.47 2.72
N ILE A 99 2.38 -17.76 2.95
CA ILE A 99 1.32 -18.50 2.24
C ILE A 99 -0.08 -17.95 2.47
N ASP A 100 -0.37 -17.49 3.67
CA ASP A 100 -1.64 -16.88 4.02
C ASP A 100 -1.91 -15.58 3.26
N HIS A 101 -0.88 -14.89 2.76
CA HIS A 101 -1.01 -13.70 1.90
C HIS A 101 -1.03 -14.01 0.40
N VAL A 102 -0.46 -15.15 -0.02
CA VAL A 102 -0.24 -15.46 -1.44
C VAL A 102 -1.05 -16.65 -1.98
N ALA A 103 -1.74 -17.40 -1.12
CA ALA A 103 -2.47 -18.62 -1.49
C ALA A 103 -3.44 -18.45 -2.66
N GLY A 104 -4.10 -17.29 -2.76
CA GLY A 104 -5.06 -16.98 -3.81
C GLY A 104 -4.48 -16.28 -5.03
N VAL A 105 -3.20 -15.87 -5.02
CA VAL A 105 -2.59 -15.10 -6.11
C VAL A 105 -2.67 -15.84 -7.46
N PRO A 106 -2.29 -17.13 -7.58
CA PRO A 106 -2.33 -17.82 -8.87
C PRO A 106 -3.74 -17.90 -9.47
N ALA A 107 -4.73 -18.29 -8.66
CA ALA A 107 -6.11 -18.44 -9.09
C ALA A 107 -6.72 -17.10 -9.51
N LEU A 108 -6.49 -16.04 -8.72
CA LEU A 108 -7.00 -14.72 -9.04
C LEU A 108 -6.34 -14.13 -10.29
N HIS A 109 -5.05 -14.39 -10.49
CA HIS A 109 -4.33 -14.00 -11.71
C HIS A 109 -4.89 -14.73 -12.95
N GLU A 110 -5.11 -16.04 -12.86
CA GLU A 110 -5.69 -16.84 -13.95
C GLU A 110 -7.10 -16.36 -14.34
N GLU A 111 -7.95 -16.08 -13.35
CA GLU A 111 -9.33 -15.63 -13.57
C GLU A 111 -9.40 -14.21 -14.15
N THR A 112 -8.53 -13.30 -13.70
CA THR A 112 -8.65 -11.85 -14.02
C THR A 112 -7.66 -11.34 -15.07
N GLY A 113 -6.55 -12.04 -15.27
CA GLY A 113 -5.40 -11.57 -16.05
C GLY A 113 -4.66 -10.39 -15.42
N ALA A 114 -4.95 -10.02 -14.17
CA ALA A 114 -4.36 -8.86 -13.53
C ALA A 114 -2.87 -9.11 -13.20
N PRO A 115 -1.94 -8.20 -13.53
CA PRO A 115 -0.51 -8.39 -13.28
C PRO A 115 -0.20 -8.48 -11.78
N ILE A 116 0.78 -9.30 -11.44
CA ILE A 116 1.26 -9.55 -10.08
C ILE A 116 2.45 -8.64 -9.77
N ALA A 117 2.38 -7.90 -8.67
CA ALA A 117 3.44 -7.02 -8.20
C ALA A 117 3.89 -7.44 -6.79
N MET A 118 5.17 -7.76 -6.66
CA MET A 118 5.78 -8.25 -5.43
C MET A 118 7.28 -7.91 -5.40
N HIS A 119 7.89 -7.84 -4.22
CA HIS A 119 9.35 -7.70 -4.13
C HIS A 119 10.06 -9.02 -4.50
N ALA A 120 11.12 -8.93 -5.30
CA ALA A 120 11.78 -10.13 -5.84
C ALA A 120 12.49 -11.00 -4.79
N GLU A 121 12.93 -10.41 -3.67
CA GLU A 121 13.61 -11.15 -2.58
C GLU A 121 12.72 -12.22 -1.94
N ASP A 122 11.39 -12.06 -1.99
CA ASP A 122 10.48 -13.07 -1.44
C ASP A 122 10.14 -14.18 -2.44
N LEU A 123 10.62 -14.12 -3.69
CA LEU A 123 10.49 -15.27 -4.62
C LEU A 123 11.16 -16.53 -4.05
N ALA A 124 12.18 -16.37 -3.19
CA ALA A 124 12.87 -17.48 -2.55
C ALA A 124 12.02 -18.22 -1.51
N ILE A 125 10.94 -17.60 -1.00
CA ILE A 125 10.03 -18.19 -0.02
C ILE A 125 8.66 -18.53 -0.60
N LEU A 126 8.46 -18.38 -1.92
CA LEU A 126 7.24 -18.78 -2.62
C LEU A 126 7.16 -20.30 -2.88
N ASP A 127 8.26 -21.03 -2.75
CA ASP A 127 8.21 -22.50 -2.88
C ASP A 127 7.72 -23.15 -1.57
N TRP A 128 6.40 -23.32 -1.51
CA TRP A 128 5.71 -23.97 -0.41
C TRP A 128 5.54 -25.49 -0.60
N ASP A 129 6.03 -26.09 -1.69
CA ASP A 129 5.87 -27.54 -1.93
C ASP A 129 6.51 -28.38 -0.81
N GLN A 130 7.65 -27.91 -0.28
CA GLN A 130 8.30 -28.53 0.88
C GLN A 130 7.42 -28.55 2.14
N PHE A 131 6.40 -27.69 2.19
CA PHE A 131 5.47 -27.54 3.30
C PHE A 131 4.06 -28.07 2.99
N ALA A 132 3.81 -28.65 1.80
CA ALA A 132 2.50 -29.15 1.36
C ALA A 132 1.89 -30.27 2.24
N GLY A 133 2.68 -30.84 3.15
CA GLY A 133 2.24 -31.82 4.15
C GLY A 133 1.71 -31.20 5.45
N LEU A 134 1.88 -29.90 5.68
CA LEU A 134 1.40 -29.22 6.88
C LEU A 134 -0.11 -28.98 6.79
N PRO A 135 -0.87 -29.18 7.88
CA PRO A 135 -2.34 -29.12 7.85
C PRO A 135 -2.91 -27.74 7.48
N PHE A 136 -2.09 -26.70 7.53
CA PHE A 136 -2.46 -25.31 7.25
C PHE A 136 -1.94 -24.79 5.90
N VAL A 137 -1.19 -25.60 5.15
CA VAL A 137 -0.72 -25.27 3.80
C VAL A 137 -1.72 -25.85 2.79
N PRO A 138 -2.41 -25.03 1.99
CA PRO A 138 -3.26 -25.53 0.92
C PRO A 138 -2.48 -26.48 0.01
N ARG A 139 -3.06 -27.65 -0.26
CA ARG A 139 -2.47 -28.59 -1.22
C ARG A 139 -2.53 -27.98 -2.61
N GLY A 140 -1.45 -28.15 -3.38
CA GLY A 140 -1.38 -27.67 -4.76
C GLY A 140 -1.15 -26.16 -4.87
N PHE A 141 -0.53 -25.54 -3.85
CA PHE A 141 -0.01 -24.19 -3.99
C PHE A 141 1.01 -24.15 -5.14
N ALA A 142 0.66 -23.49 -6.24
CA ALA A 142 1.54 -23.38 -7.39
C ALA A 142 2.44 -22.14 -7.23
N PRO A 143 3.77 -22.28 -7.39
CA PRO A 143 4.62 -21.10 -7.49
C PRO A 143 4.19 -20.25 -8.69
N PHE A 144 4.26 -18.93 -8.55
CA PHE A 144 3.91 -17.99 -9.60
C PHE A 144 5.09 -17.07 -9.93
N SER A 145 5.09 -16.56 -11.15
CA SER A 145 5.99 -15.47 -11.56
C SER A 145 5.36 -14.13 -11.23
N ILE A 146 6.21 -13.11 -11.06
CA ILE A 146 5.78 -11.73 -10.85
C ILE A 146 5.92 -10.95 -12.16
N ASP A 147 4.97 -10.06 -12.45
CA ASP A 147 5.00 -9.17 -13.62
C ASP A 147 5.74 -7.86 -13.31
N LEU A 148 5.77 -7.47 -12.04
CA LEU A 148 6.42 -6.24 -11.58
C LEU A 148 7.21 -6.49 -10.29
N ALA A 149 8.54 -6.38 -10.40
CA ALA A 149 9.44 -6.37 -9.25
C ALA A 149 9.35 -5.03 -8.51
N LEU A 150 8.86 -5.08 -7.28
CA LEU A 150 8.72 -3.90 -6.42
C LEU A 150 10.06 -3.47 -5.83
N GLY A 151 10.19 -2.16 -5.58
CA GLY A 151 11.36 -1.60 -4.90
C GLY A 151 11.01 -0.36 -4.08
N HIS A 152 11.86 -0.02 -3.11
CA HIS A 152 11.63 1.13 -2.22
C HIS A 152 11.44 2.44 -3.00
N GLY A 153 10.42 3.21 -2.64
CA GLY A 153 10.12 4.51 -3.24
C GLY A 153 9.51 4.45 -4.64
N MET A 154 9.29 3.25 -5.19
CA MET A 154 8.58 3.06 -6.45
C MET A 154 7.14 3.56 -6.32
N ASP A 155 6.66 4.22 -7.36
CA ASP A 155 5.28 4.68 -7.46
C ASP A 155 4.53 3.83 -8.49
N ILE A 156 3.47 3.15 -8.05
CA ILE A 156 2.56 2.38 -8.89
C ILE A 156 1.36 3.27 -9.23
N SER A 157 0.99 3.34 -10.51
CA SER A 157 -0.19 4.09 -10.94
C SER A 157 -1.47 3.28 -10.71
N PHE A 158 -2.50 3.98 -10.25
CA PHE A 158 -3.85 3.46 -10.13
C PHE A 158 -4.83 4.55 -10.55
N GLN A 159 -5.28 4.53 -11.80
CA GLN A 159 -6.07 5.62 -12.37
C GLN A 159 -5.37 6.99 -12.21
N ASP A 160 -6.05 7.98 -11.63
CA ASP A 160 -5.52 9.30 -11.30
C ASP A 160 -4.74 9.33 -9.97
N LEU A 161 -4.54 8.17 -9.35
CA LEU A 161 -3.91 7.99 -8.04
C LEU A 161 -2.54 7.33 -8.15
N ARG A 162 -1.81 7.41 -7.04
CA ARG A 162 -0.46 6.87 -6.88
C ARG A 162 -0.38 6.05 -5.61
N VAL A 163 0.22 4.88 -5.72
CA VAL A 163 0.57 4.00 -4.61
C VAL A 163 2.08 4.04 -4.44
N ARG A 164 2.57 4.42 -3.27
CA ARG A 164 4.02 4.39 -3.00
C ARG A 164 4.39 3.09 -2.31
N VAL A 165 5.41 2.43 -2.86
CA VAL A 165 6.00 1.22 -2.28
C VAL A 165 7.06 1.61 -1.26
N LEU A 166 6.97 1.05 -0.08
CA LEU A 166 7.95 1.22 1.00
C LEU A 166 8.56 -0.15 1.30
N HIS A 167 9.82 -0.39 0.94
CA HIS A 167 10.51 -1.62 1.34
C HIS A 167 10.77 -1.62 2.84
N THR A 168 10.28 -2.65 3.53
CA THR A 168 10.26 -2.79 4.99
C THR A 168 10.68 -4.20 5.41
N PRO A 169 11.91 -4.63 5.12
CA PRO A 169 12.37 -5.98 5.42
C PRO A 169 12.44 -6.27 6.92
N GLY A 170 12.43 -7.55 7.26
CA GLY A 170 12.71 -8.05 8.61
C GLY A 170 11.65 -9.02 9.13
N HIS A 171 10.41 -8.92 8.65
CA HIS A 171 9.49 -10.06 8.74
C HIS A 171 9.87 -11.10 7.66
N THR A 172 10.00 -10.63 6.42
CA THR A 172 10.69 -11.31 5.31
C THR A 172 11.70 -10.35 4.66
N GLU A 173 12.57 -10.83 3.78
CA GLU A 173 13.54 -9.98 3.07
C GLU A 173 12.87 -9.08 2.02
N GLY A 174 11.77 -9.54 1.42
CA GLY A 174 10.98 -8.83 0.43
C GLY A 174 9.76 -8.09 0.98
N SER A 175 9.56 -8.03 2.29
CA SER A 175 8.43 -7.32 2.89
C SER A 175 8.34 -5.87 2.40
N VAL A 176 7.17 -5.46 1.88
CA VAL A 176 6.85 -4.09 1.49
C VAL A 176 5.55 -3.61 2.11
N CYS A 177 5.43 -2.31 2.31
CA CYS A 177 4.18 -1.63 2.61
C CYS A 177 3.70 -0.81 1.39
N PHE A 178 2.39 -0.73 1.19
CA PHE A 178 1.77 0.11 0.16
C PHE A 178 1.11 1.34 0.77
N LEU A 179 1.62 2.52 0.45
CA LEU A 179 1.09 3.80 0.92
C LEU A 179 0.18 4.45 -0.14
N PHE A 180 -1.12 4.51 0.16
CA PHE A 180 -2.16 5.23 -0.55
C PHE A 180 -2.51 6.50 0.20
N GLY A 181 -1.81 7.60 -0.10
CA GLY A 181 -2.04 8.86 0.58
C GLY A 181 -1.68 8.76 2.07
N LEU A 182 -2.68 8.61 2.94
CA LEU A 182 -2.50 8.40 4.39
C LEU A 182 -2.87 6.97 4.84
N ASP A 183 -3.24 6.07 3.94
CA ASP A 183 -3.51 4.67 4.27
C ASP A 183 -2.32 3.81 3.87
N CYS A 184 -1.77 3.07 4.83
CA CYS A 184 -0.59 2.23 4.67
C CYS A 184 -0.99 0.77 4.90
N PHE A 185 -1.00 -0.03 3.83
CA PHE A 185 -1.18 -1.48 3.92
C PHE A 185 0.18 -2.09 4.21
N ALA A 186 0.38 -2.56 5.44
CA ALA A 186 1.71 -2.82 6.00
C ALA A 186 2.13 -4.29 5.98
N GLY A 187 1.25 -5.18 5.53
CA GLY A 187 1.41 -6.63 5.69
C GLY A 187 1.81 -6.94 7.13
N ASP A 188 2.82 -7.77 7.28
CA ASP A 188 3.32 -8.21 8.57
C ASP A 188 4.50 -7.38 9.11
N THR A 189 4.59 -6.11 8.71
CA THR A 189 5.61 -5.22 9.25
C THR A 189 5.20 -4.66 10.63
N LEU A 190 4.03 -4.03 10.72
CA LEU A 190 3.59 -3.29 11.91
C LEU A 190 2.13 -3.62 12.24
N PHE A 191 1.88 -4.06 13.46
CA PHE A 191 0.56 -4.36 14.00
C PHE A 191 0.17 -3.36 15.08
N GLN A 192 -1.12 -3.35 15.46
CA GLN A 192 -1.53 -2.64 16.66
C GLN A 192 -0.78 -3.20 17.88
N ARG A 193 0.09 -2.39 18.51
CA ARG A 193 0.94 -2.78 19.66
C ARG A 193 1.83 -4.00 19.39
N GLY A 194 2.17 -4.27 18.13
CA GLY A 194 2.90 -5.46 17.73
C GLY A 194 3.74 -5.27 16.47
N ILE A 195 4.48 -6.31 16.11
CA ILE A 195 5.28 -6.41 14.88
C ILE A 195 5.16 -7.85 14.34
N GLY A 196 5.46 -8.05 13.06
CA GLY A 196 5.61 -9.39 12.51
C GLY A 196 6.72 -10.17 13.22
N ARG A 197 6.54 -11.49 13.28
CA ARG A 197 7.58 -12.38 13.79
C ARG A 197 8.83 -12.35 12.90
N THR A 198 10.00 -12.58 13.47
CA THR A 198 11.29 -12.46 12.75
C THR A 198 12.15 -13.70 12.88
N ASP A 199 11.55 -14.84 13.22
CA ASP A 199 12.22 -16.11 13.51
C ASP A 199 12.05 -17.16 12.39
N LEU A 200 11.32 -16.81 11.32
CA LEU A 200 11.19 -17.61 10.10
C LEU A 200 12.33 -17.27 9.10
N PRO A 201 12.56 -18.11 8.06
CA PRO A 201 13.57 -17.82 7.03
C PRO A 201 13.38 -16.43 6.40
N GLY A 202 14.44 -15.63 6.37
CA GLY A 202 14.41 -14.24 5.91
C GLY A 202 13.97 -13.22 6.96
N GLY A 203 13.56 -13.68 8.14
CA GLY A 203 13.25 -12.84 9.30
C GLY A 203 14.50 -12.31 10.01
N ASP A 204 14.46 -11.04 10.41
CA ASP A 204 15.51 -10.36 11.17
C ASP A 204 14.93 -9.24 12.05
N MET A 205 15.09 -9.38 13.37
CA MET A 205 14.60 -8.41 14.37
C MET A 205 15.22 -7.01 14.21
N SER A 206 16.50 -6.93 13.86
CA SER A 206 17.16 -5.63 13.67
C SER A 206 16.64 -4.91 12.43
N LYS A 207 16.37 -5.66 11.34
CA LYS A 207 15.80 -5.12 10.11
C LYS A 207 14.37 -4.61 10.33
N ILE A 208 13.49 -5.39 10.98
CA ILE A 208 12.10 -4.95 11.16
C ILE A 208 12.03 -3.70 12.03
N VAL A 209 12.84 -3.63 13.09
CA VAL A 209 12.96 -2.43 13.95
C VAL A 209 13.46 -1.24 13.13
N PHE A 210 14.46 -1.44 12.27
CA PHE A 210 14.98 -0.40 11.39
C PHE A 210 13.91 0.09 10.41
N SER A 211 13.20 -0.83 9.75
CA SER A 211 12.12 -0.51 8.82
C SER A 211 10.98 0.27 9.49
N ILE A 212 10.56 -0.14 10.68
CA ILE A 212 9.53 0.59 11.42
C ILE A 212 10.01 2.00 11.78
N ARG A 213 11.21 2.15 12.36
CA ARG A 213 11.70 3.47 12.81
C ARG A 213 12.05 4.43 11.68
N HIS A 214 12.71 3.93 10.64
CA HIS A 214 13.31 4.77 9.61
C HIS A 214 12.49 4.82 8.32
N VAL A 215 11.45 4.00 8.20
CA VAL A 215 10.50 4.06 7.08
C VAL A 215 9.12 4.43 7.61
N LEU A 216 8.49 3.59 8.43
CA LEU A 216 7.08 3.80 8.82
C LEU A 216 6.88 4.99 9.78
N TYR A 217 7.71 5.15 10.81
CA TYR A 217 7.61 6.28 11.75
C TYR A 217 8.05 7.62 11.13
N THR A 218 8.51 7.63 9.88
CA THR A 218 8.75 8.87 9.12
C THR A 218 7.51 9.36 8.37
N LEU A 219 6.47 8.52 8.30
CA LEU A 219 5.19 8.89 7.70
C LEU A 219 4.43 9.88 8.59
N PRO A 220 3.46 10.64 8.05
CA PRO A 220 2.64 11.52 8.87
C PRO A 220 1.98 10.76 10.04
N PRO A 221 1.95 11.31 11.27
CA PRO A 221 1.41 10.60 12.44
C PRO A 221 -0.03 10.08 12.26
N LYS A 222 -0.86 10.83 11.51
CA LYS A 222 -2.25 10.46 11.14
C LYS A 222 -2.38 9.37 10.07
N THR A 223 -1.27 8.79 9.62
CA THR A 223 -1.28 7.67 8.68
C THR A 223 -1.92 6.47 9.36
N VAL A 224 -2.97 5.92 8.75
CA VAL A 224 -3.65 4.72 9.24
C VAL A 224 -2.92 3.52 8.67
N VAL A 225 -2.59 2.58 9.55
CA VAL A 225 -1.88 1.35 9.20
C VAL A 225 -2.90 0.21 9.18
N PHE A 226 -3.01 -0.44 8.03
CA PHE A 226 -3.80 -1.65 7.80
C PHE A 226 -2.83 -2.85 7.83
N PRO A 227 -2.77 -3.59 8.96
CA PRO A 227 -1.87 -4.73 9.08
C PRO A 227 -2.39 -5.96 8.34
N GLY A 228 -1.47 -6.89 8.06
CA GLY A 228 -1.77 -8.24 7.60
C GLY A 228 -2.65 -9.00 8.59
N HIS A 229 -2.51 -8.77 9.89
CA HIS A 229 -3.37 -9.38 10.91
C HIS A 229 -3.90 -8.40 11.94
N GLY A 230 -5.12 -8.65 12.42
CA GLY A 230 -5.73 -7.89 13.52
C GLY A 230 -6.25 -6.50 13.10
N PRO A 231 -6.54 -5.62 14.07
CA PRO A 231 -7.15 -4.32 13.80
C PRO A 231 -6.15 -3.29 13.27
N ARG A 232 -6.66 -2.30 12.53
CA ARG A 232 -5.89 -1.12 12.12
C ARG A 232 -5.39 -0.30 13.31
N THR A 233 -4.29 0.41 13.10
CA THR A 233 -3.69 1.36 14.06
C THR A 233 -3.26 2.65 13.34
N THR A 234 -2.57 3.56 14.01
CA THR A 234 -1.95 4.74 13.42
C THR A 234 -0.47 4.83 13.73
N ILE A 235 0.28 5.55 12.89
CA ILE A 235 1.70 5.81 13.16
C ILE A 235 1.89 6.53 14.49
N GLU A 236 1.05 7.53 14.80
CA GLU A 236 1.06 8.21 16.10
C GLU A 236 0.88 7.24 17.28
N GLU A 237 -0.12 6.37 17.22
CA GLU A 237 -0.38 5.40 18.27
C GLU A 237 0.79 4.45 18.46
N GLU A 238 1.37 3.89 17.40
CA GLU A 238 2.47 2.94 17.52
C GLU A 238 3.78 3.59 17.99
N MET A 239 4.07 4.82 17.56
CA MET A 239 5.21 5.58 18.09
C MET A 239 5.15 5.75 19.61
N LEU A 240 3.95 5.96 20.15
CA LEU A 240 3.74 6.22 21.59
C LEU A 240 3.70 4.95 22.45
N LEU A 241 3.18 3.85 21.90
CA LEU A 241 2.67 2.76 22.72
C LEU A 241 3.06 1.36 22.19
N ASN A 242 3.79 1.24 21.08
CA ASN A 242 4.31 -0.06 20.62
C ASN A 242 5.42 -0.56 21.57
N PRO A 243 5.24 -1.69 22.26
CA PRO A 243 6.21 -2.16 23.25
C PRO A 243 7.46 -2.78 22.63
N PHE A 244 7.42 -3.14 21.33
CA PHE A 244 8.53 -3.75 20.61
C PHE A 244 9.45 -2.71 19.97
N VAL A 245 8.87 -1.60 19.48
CA VAL A 245 9.61 -0.56 18.77
C VAL A 245 9.26 0.84 19.32
N PRO A 246 9.92 1.27 20.41
CA PRO A 246 9.81 2.63 20.90
C PRO A 246 10.33 3.64 19.87
N ALA A 247 9.66 4.79 19.71
CA ALA A 247 10.07 5.86 18.78
C ALA A 247 11.43 6.51 19.13
N GLY A 248 11.87 6.39 20.39
CA GLY A 248 13.10 7.01 20.91
C GLY A 248 12.85 8.36 21.56
#